data_AF-A0A2V8JWW7-F1
#
_entry.id   AF-A0A2V8JWW7-F1
#
_cell.length_a   1.000
_cell.length_b   1.000
_cell.length_c   1.000
_cell.angle_alpha   90.00
_cell.angle_beta   90.00
_cell.angle_gamma   90.00
#
_symmetry.space_group_name_H-M   'P 1'
#
loop_
_entity.id
_entity.type
_entity.pdbx_description
1 polymer ?
#
loop_
_entity_poly.entity_id
_entity_poly.type
_entity_poly.pdbx_seq_one_letter_code
_entity_poly.pdbx_strand_id
1 'polypeptide(L)' 'MSKRKSDNGVMYSGDPNLKPFFDHGGKLLMYHGWSDPQVSPMLSTTYYNRVLKKRRRYKGFHPARRYAESGIR' A
#
# COMPACT_ATOMS: atom_id res chain seq x y z
N MET A 1 -18.05 19.37 -7.15
CA MET A 1 -17.14 19.42 -5.98
C MET A 1 -16.18 18.25 -6.04
N SER A 2 -14.88 18.44 -5.78
CA SER A 2 -13.96 17.30 -5.59
C SER A 2 -14.44 16.48 -4.40
N LYS A 3 -14.50 15.15 -4.54
CA LYS A 3 -15.03 14.19 -3.55
C LYS A 3 -14.48 14.39 -2.12
N ARG A 4 -13.28 14.98 -2.00
CA ARG A 4 -12.63 15.31 -0.72
C ARG A 4 -13.26 16.47 0.06
N LYS A 5 -14.06 17.32 -0.59
CA LYS A 5 -14.61 18.54 0.02
C LYS A 5 -15.94 18.32 0.74
N SER A 6 -16.67 17.23 0.45
CA SER A 6 -17.99 16.97 1.02
C SER A 6 -17.95 16.31 2.40
N ASP A 7 -16.86 15.63 2.72
CA ASP A 7 -16.69 14.82 3.94
C ASP A 7 -15.36 15.12 4.66
N ASN A 8 -14.71 16.24 4.31
CA ASN A 8 -13.35 16.58 4.75
C ASN A 8 -12.30 15.48 4.48
N GLY A 9 -12.54 14.61 3.49
CA GLY A 9 -11.64 13.53 3.11
C GLY A 9 -11.70 12.29 4.01
N VAL A 10 -12.69 12.19 4.90
CA VAL A 10 -12.84 11.04 5.80
C VAL A 10 -13.04 9.73 5.02
N MET A 11 -13.81 9.74 3.93
CA MET A 11 -14.04 8.55 3.09
C MET A 11 -12.94 8.35 2.04
N TYR A 12 -11.88 9.17 2.03
CA TYR A 12 -10.79 9.03 1.08
C TYR A 12 -9.73 8.04 1.58
N SER A 13 -9.69 6.86 0.96
CA SER A 13 -8.73 5.79 1.29
C SER A 13 -7.46 5.78 0.43
N GLY A 14 -7.22 6.84 -0.36
CA GLY A 14 -6.13 6.86 -1.35
C GLY A 14 -4.80 7.44 -0.86
N ASP A 15 -4.67 7.81 0.42
CA ASP A 15 -3.39 8.30 0.98
C ASP A 15 -2.38 7.13 1.09
N PRO A 16 -1.22 7.19 0.41
CA PRO A 16 -0.21 6.14 0.51
C PRO A 16 0.67 6.26 1.77
N ASN A 17 0.50 7.28 2.60
CA ASN A 17 1.32 7.49 3.79
C ASN A 17 0.83 6.68 5.01
N LEU A 18 1.21 5.40 5.03
CA LEU A 18 0.88 4.50 6.12
C LEU A 18 1.97 4.45 7.21
N LYS A 19 2.80 5.49 7.36
CA LYS A 19 3.89 5.52 8.34
C LYS A 19 3.41 5.21 9.76
N PRO A 20 2.34 5.86 10.28
CA PRO A 20 1.88 5.58 11.64
C PRO A 20 1.49 4.12 11.82
N PHE A 21 0.75 3.54 10.86
CA PHE A 21 0.35 2.13 10.89
C PHE A 21 1.57 1.18 11.00
N PHE A 22 2.63 1.44 10.24
CA PHE A 22 3.85 0.62 10.30
C PHE A 22 4.69 0.90 11.55
N ASP A 23 4.76 2.14 12.05
CA ASP A 23 5.48 2.49 13.28
C ASP A 23 4.91 1.75 14.51
N HIS A 24 3.59 1.47 14.49
CA HIS A 24 2.92 0.65 15.50
C HIS A 24 3.02 -0.87 15.26
N GLY A 25 3.83 -1.32 14.30
CA GLY A 25 4.02 -2.75 13.99
C GLY A 25 2.96 -3.38 13.10
N GLY A 26 2.09 -2.56 12.46
CA GLY A 26 1.06 -3.03 11.54
C GLY A 26 1.62 -3.75 10.31
N LYS A 27 0.88 -4.74 9.82
CA LYS A 27 1.20 -5.51 8.61
C LYS A 27 0.10 -5.32 7.58
N LEU A 28 0.47 -5.01 6.34
CA LEU A 28 -0.47 -4.78 5.25
C LEU A 28 -0.47 -5.98 4.29
N LEU A 29 -1.62 -6.63 4.16
CA LEU A 29 -1.92 -7.62 3.12
C LEU A 29 -3.05 -7.07 2.26
N MET A 30 -2.87 -7.06 0.93
CA MET A 30 -3.87 -6.61 -0.02
C MET A 30 -4.13 -7.69 -1.06
N TYR A 31 -5.38 -7.86 -1.46
CA TYR A 31 -5.78 -8.75 -2.56
C TYR A 31 -6.79 -8.04 -3.47
N HIS A 32 -6.79 -8.39 -4.76
CA HIS A 32 -7.77 -7.92 -5.74
C HIS A 32 -7.92 -8.97 -6.83
N GLY A 33 -9.14 -9.31 -7.22
CA GLY A 33 -9.39 -10.30 -8.27
C GLY A 33 -9.08 -9.76 -9.67
N TRP A 34 -8.25 -10.45 -10.45
CA TRP A 34 -7.84 -9.96 -11.79
C TRP A 34 -9.01 -9.76 -12.76
N SER A 35 -10.10 -10.51 -12.58
CA SER A 35 -11.30 -10.45 -13.41
C SER A 35 -12.49 -9.78 -12.72
N ASP A 36 -12.23 -8.89 -11.75
CA ASP A 36 -13.28 -8.10 -11.11
C ASP A 36 -13.97 -7.18 -12.14
N PRO A 37 -15.28 -7.32 -12.40
CA PRO A 37 -15.98 -6.51 -13.41
C PRO A 37 -16.37 -5.12 -12.91
N GLN A 38 -16.32 -4.85 -11.60
CA GLN A 38 -16.78 -3.59 -11.01
C GLN A 38 -15.62 -2.62 -10.72
N VAL A 39 -14.49 -3.13 -10.23
CA VAL A 39 -13.35 -2.30 -9.81
C VAL A 39 -12.09 -2.80 -10.48
N SER A 40 -11.43 -1.91 -11.25
CA SER A 40 -10.21 -2.26 -11.96
C SER A 40 -9.12 -2.78 -11.02
N PRO A 41 -8.52 -3.96 -11.30
CA PRO A 41 -7.39 -4.49 -10.52
C PRO A 41 -6.18 -3.57 -10.49
N MET A 42 -6.06 -2.69 -11.49
CA MET A 42 -4.94 -1.75 -11.61
C MET A 42 -4.92 -0.72 -10.49
N LEU A 43 -6.06 -0.44 -9.86
CA LEU A 43 -6.14 0.47 -8.71
C LEU A 43 -5.33 -0.07 -7.53
N SER A 44 -5.47 -1.36 -7.22
CA SER A 44 -4.76 -2.03 -6.12
C SER A 44 -3.25 -2.07 -6.39
N THR A 45 -2.84 -2.45 -7.60
CA THR A 45 -1.41 -2.45 -8.00
C THR A 45 -0.81 -1.05 -7.92
N THR A 46 -1.53 -0.04 -8.41
CA THR A 46 -1.06 1.35 -8.39
C THR A 46 -0.95 1.88 -6.96
N TYR A 47 -1.93 1.59 -6.09
CA TYR A 47 -1.88 2.00 -4.69
C TYR A 47 -0.71 1.33 -3.95
N TYR A 48 -0.52 0.02 -4.14
CA TYR A 48 0.62 -0.71 -3.59
C TYR A 48 1.96 -0.06 -4.00
N ASN A 49 2.13 0.28 -5.28
CA ASN A 49 3.34 0.97 -5.75
C ASN A 49 3.55 2.35 -5.11
N ARG A 50 2.46 3.11 -4.87
CA ARG A 50 2.54 4.41 -4.18
C ARG A 50 2.93 4.24 -2.71
N VAL A 51 2.38 3.26 -2.00
CA VAL A 51 2.75 2.92 -0.62
C VAL A 51 4.21 2.48 -0.56
N LEU A 52 4.68 1.61 -1.46
CA LEU A 52 6.08 1.20 -1.53
C LEU A 52 7.02 2.39 -1.74
N LYS A 53 6.70 3.28 -2.69
CA LYS A 53 7.50 4.48 -2.96
C LYS A 53 7.53 5.41 -1.75
N LYS A 54 6.41 5.57 -1.02
CA LYS A 54 6.34 6.40 0.18
C LYS A 54 7.12 5.77 1.34
N ARG A 55 6.99 4.45 1.54
CA ARG A 55 7.67 3.69 2.59
C ARG A 55 9.19 3.73 2.47
N ARG A 56 9.72 3.65 1.25
CA ARG A 56 11.16 3.83 0.97
C ARG A 56 11.72 5.18 1.43
N ARG A 57 10.87 6.19 1.67
CA ARG A 57 11.26 7.52 2.13
C ARG A 57 11.14 7.69 3.65
N TYR A 58 10.69 6.67 4.38
CA TYR A 58 10.68 6.71 5.85
C TYR A 58 12.13 6.59 6.35
N LYS A 59 12.59 7.56 7.17
CA LYS A 59 13.90 7.47 7.84
C LYS A 59 13.93 6.19 8.69
N GLY A 60 14.99 5.39 8.57
CA GLY A 60 15.15 4.12 9.28
C GLY A 60 14.51 2.90 8.60
N PHE A 61 13.85 3.06 7.45
CA PHE A 61 13.39 1.91 6.66
C PHE A 61 14.58 1.27 5.93
N HIS A 62 15.14 0.22 6.53
CA HIS A 62 16.06 -0.68 5.83
C HIS A 62 15.23 -1.78 5.14
N PRO A 63 15.37 -2.02 3.82
CA PRO A 63 14.79 -3.20 3.18
C PRO A 63 15.57 -4.44 3.62
N ALA A 64 15.45 -4.83 4.89
CA ALA A 64 16.08 -6.02 5.43
C ALA A 64 15.20 -7.24 5.12
N ARG A 65 15.85 -8.26 4.54
CA ARG A 65 15.32 -9.57 4.10
C ARG A 65 14.53 -9.53 2.79
N ARG A 66 15.28 -9.36 1.70
CA ARG A 66 15.00 -10.10 0.46
C ARG A 66 15.18 -11.58 0.81
N TYR A 67 14.12 -12.39 0.78
CA TYR A 67 14.24 -13.85 0.73
C TYR A 67 14.81 -14.19 -0.67
N ALA A 68 16.11 -14.00 -0.84
CA ALA A 68 16.84 -14.59 -1.95
C ALA A 68 17.38 -15.92 -1.42
N GLU A 69 16.83 -17.00 -1.98
CA GLU A 69 17.56 -18.24 -2.28
C GLU A 69 18.30 -18.91 -1.11
N SER A 70 17.68 -19.95 -0.54
CA SER A 70 18.43 -21.12 -0.09
C SER A 70 17.59 -22.38 -0.22
N GLY A 71 18.00 -23.22 -1.17
CA GLY A 71 17.97 -24.68 -1.05
C GLY A 71 16.62 -25.38 -0.97
N ILE A 72 16.01 -25.64 -2.12
CA ILE A 72 15.47 -26.99 -2.35
C ILE A 72 16.61 -27.77 -2.98
N ARG A 73 17.29 -28.55 -2.14
CA ARG A 73 17.73 -29.90 -2.50
C ARG A 73 16.72 -30.85 -1.87
#